data_AF-A0A8J6I2K1-F1
#
_entry.id   AF-A0A8J6I2K1-F1
#
_cell.length_a   1.000
_cell.length_b   1.000
_cell.length_c   1.000
_cell.angle_alpha   90.00
_cell.angle_beta   90.00
_cell.angle_gamma   90.00
#
_symmetry.space_group_name_H-M   'P 1'
#
loop_
_entity.id
_entity.type
_entity.pdbx_description
1 polymer ?
#
loop_
_entity_poly.entity_id
_entity_poly.type
_entity_poly.pdbx_seq_one_letter_code
_entity_poly.pdbx_strand_id
1 'polypeptide(L)'
;MPSTNASMRWGGWGDPDRATHLPESLKALLGTALGVKEAGTPIPDPEGISLAAPSIPGTILTALAEVCDCSTSTMDRLAHTRGKSTPDLLRI
;
A
#
# COMPACT_ATOMS: atom_id res chain seq x y z
N MET A 1 9.75 14.97 17.38
CA MET A 1 8.89 15.10 16.19
C MET A 1 8.85 13.72 15.56
N PRO A 2 7.71 13.02 15.50
CA PRO A 2 7.69 11.73 14.83
C PRO A 2 7.89 11.99 13.34
N SER A 3 8.96 11.43 12.79
CA SER A 3 9.28 11.53 11.37
C SER A 3 8.13 10.91 10.58
N THR A 4 7.39 11.73 9.85
CA THR A 4 6.35 11.29 8.92
C THR A 4 7.01 10.43 7.85
N ASN A 5 6.98 9.11 7.98
CA ASN A 5 7.50 8.21 6.95
C ASN A 5 6.49 8.13 5.79
N ALA A 6 6.22 9.29 5.18
CA ALA A 6 5.43 9.42 3.97
C ALA A 6 6.39 9.36 2.79
N SER A 7 6.79 8.16 2.38
CA SER A 7 7.67 8.03 1.20
C SER A 7 7.16 7.06 0.14
N MET A 8 6.11 6.28 0.40
CA MET A 8 5.53 5.43 -0.63
C MET A 8 4.05 5.09 -0.36
N ARG A 9 3.22 5.11 -1.41
CA ARG A 9 1.86 4.53 -1.41
C ARG A 9 1.93 3.07 -1.01
N TRP A 10 1.09 2.63 -0.09
CA TRP A 10 1.06 1.23 0.36
C TRP A 10 0.60 0.29 -0.78
N GLY A 11 -0.48 0.64 -1.49
CA GLY A 11 -1.06 -0.13 -2.61
C GLY A 11 -0.58 0.26 -4.01
N GLY A 12 0.56 0.95 -4.13
CA GLY A 12 1.01 1.46 -5.43
C GLY A 12 2.43 2.00 -5.40
N TRP A 13 2.80 2.78 -6.42
CA TRP A 13 4.14 3.35 -6.54
C TRP A 13 4.14 4.84 -6.19
N GLY A 14 5.27 5.30 -5.66
CA GLY A 14 5.53 6.72 -5.44
C GLY A 14 4.75 7.33 -4.29
N ASP A 15 4.85 8.65 -4.21
CA ASP A 15 4.31 9.48 -3.14
C ASP A 15 2.81 9.77 -3.38
N PRO A 16 1.93 9.55 -2.40
CA PRO A 16 0.50 9.83 -2.53
C PRO A 16 0.19 11.27 -2.93
N ASP A 17 0.96 12.23 -2.43
CA ASP A 17 0.73 13.68 -2.64
C ASP A 17 1.18 14.13 -4.03
N ARG A 18 1.94 13.29 -4.74
CA ARG A 18 2.39 13.51 -6.12
C ARG A 18 1.65 12.65 -7.14
N ALA A 19 0.53 12.05 -6.75
CA ALA A 19 -0.27 11.25 -7.66
C ALA A 19 -0.85 12.11 -8.80
N THR A 20 -0.67 11.64 -10.03
CA THR A 20 -1.21 12.27 -11.24
C THR A 20 -2.28 11.41 -11.86
N HIS A 21 -3.34 12.03 -12.38
CA HIS A 21 -4.35 11.36 -13.19
C HIS A 21 -3.98 11.42 -14.67
N LEU A 22 -4.31 10.36 -15.40
CA LEU A 22 -4.19 10.35 -16.86
C LEU A 22 -5.09 11.45 -17.47
N PRO A 23 -4.55 12.33 -18.34
CA PRO A 23 -5.33 13.24 -19.16
C PRO A 23 -6.39 12.52 -19.99
N GLU A 24 -7.51 13.18 -20.27
CA GLU A 24 -8.63 12.58 -20.98
C GLU A 24 -8.29 12.13 -22.40
N SER A 25 -7.43 12.88 -23.10
CA SER A 25 -6.94 12.51 -24.43
C SER A 25 -6.16 11.18 -24.42
N LEU A 26 -5.39 10.91 -23.36
CA LEU A 26 -4.69 9.63 -23.21
C LEU A 26 -5.64 8.49 -22.86
N LYS A 27 -6.68 8.73 -22.06
CA LYS A 27 -7.72 7.71 -21.82
C LYS A 27 -8.45 7.35 -23.12
N ALA A 28 -8.82 8.35 -23.92
CA ALA A 28 -9.45 8.13 -25.22
C ALA A 28 -8.56 7.30 -26.15
N LEU A 29 -7.25 7.59 -26.20
CA LEU A 29 -6.27 6.80 -26.95
C LEU A 29 -6.20 5.35 -26.47
N LEU A 30 -6.18 5.11 -25.15
CA LEU A 30 -6.19 3.74 -24.60
C LEU A 30 -7.47 2.98 -24.98
N GLY A 31 -8.61 3.68 -24.99
CA GLY A 31 -9.88 3.12 -25.45
C GLY A 31 -9.87 2.72 -26.92
N THR A 32 -9.33 3.56 -27.81
CA THR A 32 -9.30 3.26 -29.25
C THR A 32 -8.21 2.26 -29.64
N ALA A 33 -7.03 2.33 -29.05
CA ALA A 33 -5.87 1.51 -29.43
C ALA A 33 -5.83 0.15 -28.72
N LEU A 34 -6.26 0.09 -27.45
CA LEU A 34 -6.18 -1.13 -26.63
C LEU A 34 -7.56 -1.65 -26.21
N GLY A 35 -8.65 -0.96 -26.58
CA GLY A 35 -10.01 -1.37 -26.23
C GLY A 35 -10.34 -1.25 -24.74
N VAL A 36 -9.59 -0.42 -23.99
CA VAL A 36 -9.85 -0.21 -22.55
C VAL A 36 -11.19 0.49 -22.38
N LYS A 37 -12.13 -0.19 -21.70
CA LYS A 37 -13.50 0.33 -21.48
C LYS A 37 -13.70 0.95 -20.10
N GLU A 38 -13.04 0.38 -19.10
CA GLU A 38 -13.18 0.77 -17.71
C GLU A 38 -11.82 0.82 -17.03
N ALA A 39 -11.71 1.66 -16.00
CA ALA A 39 -10.54 1.62 -15.12
C ALA A 39 -10.50 0.27 -14.39
N GLY A 40 -9.30 -0.22 -14.07
CA GLY A 40 -9.13 -1.42 -13.26
C GLY A 40 -9.69 -1.24 -11.84
N THR A 41 -9.73 -2.33 -11.09
CA THR A 41 -10.19 -2.34 -9.69
C THR A 41 -9.43 -1.28 -8.88
N PRO A 42 -10.13 -0.41 -8.13
CA PRO A 42 -9.47 0.55 -7.26
C PRO A 42 -8.69 -0.17 -6.16
N ILE A 43 -7.61 0.45 -5.70
CA ILE A 43 -6.90 -0.02 -4.51
C ILE A 43 -7.89 0.03 -3.33
N PRO A 44 -8.06 -1.05 -2.55
CA PRO A 44 -8.98 -1.08 -1.43
C PRO A 44 -8.64 -0.04 -0.37
N ASP A 45 -9.59 0.30 0.50
CA ASP A 45 -9.29 1.12 1.67
C ASP A 45 -8.47 0.28 2.67
N PRO A 46 -7.28 0.73 3.10
CA PRO A 46 -6.49 -0.02 4.09
C PRO A 46 -7.24 -0.28 5.40
N GLU A 47 -8.19 0.57 5.81
CA GLU A 47 -9.00 0.34 7.02
C GLU A 47 -9.92 -0.89 6.88
N GLY A 48 -10.29 -1.26 5.65
CA GLY A 48 -11.11 -2.44 5.35
C GLY A 48 -10.33 -3.75 5.29
N ILE A 49 -9.00 -3.73 5.41
CA ILE A 49 -8.16 -4.92 5.22
C ILE A 49 -7.90 -5.61 6.55
N SER A 50 -8.40 -6.83 6.66
CA SER A 50 -8.12 -7.69 7.80
C SER A 50 -6.85 -8.50 7.56
N LEU A 51 -5.89 -8.35 8.47
CA LEU A 51 -4.68 -9.17 8.52
C LEU A 51 -4.78 -10.16 9.67
N ALA A 52 -4.16 -11.34 9.51
CA ALA A 52 -3.98 -12.28 10.62
C ALA A 52 -3.30 -11.57 11.81
N ALA A 53 -3.64 -11.96 13.04
CA ALA A 53 -3.01 -11.39 14.22
C ALA A 53 -1.48 -11.64 14.21
N PRO A 54 -0.66 -10.70 14.70
CA PRO A 54 0.77 -10.95 14.90
C PRO A 54 0.97 -12.19 15.79
N SER A 55 1.86 -13.10 15.37
CA SER A 55 2.16 -14.34 16.10
C SER A 55 3.20 -14.17 17.21
N ILE A 56 3.83 -12.99 17.30
CA ILE A 56 4.86 -12.70 18.28
C ILE A 56 4.25 -12.52 19.69
N PRO A 57 4.78 -13.21 20.73
CA PRO A 57 4.26 -13.05 22.09
C PRO A 57 4.44 -11.63 22.60
N GLY A 58 3.48 -11.15 23.41
CA GLY A 58 3.51 -9.80 23.96
C GLY A 58 4.75 -9.52 24.82
N THR A 59 5.26 -10.50 25.55
CA THR A 59 6.49 -10.36 26.35
C THR A 59 7.71 -10.09 25.49
N ILE A 60 7.79 -10.71 24.30
CA ILE A 60 8.88 -10.48 23.35
C ILE A 60 8.74 -9.09 22.70
N LEU A 61 7.52 -8.66 22.37
CA LEU A 61 7.30 -7.30 21.87
C LEU A 61 7.73 -6.24 22.89
N THR A 62 7.38 -6.42 24.17
CA THR A 62 7.81 -5.51 25.24
C THR A 62 9.34 -5.45 25.33
N ALA A 63 10.01 -6.61 25.33
CA ALA A 63 11.48 -6.66 25.38
C ALA A 63 12.14 -6.03 24.14
N LEU A 64 11.56 -6.21 22.94
CA LEU A 64 12.06 -5.56 21.72
C LEU A 64 11.89 -4.04 21.77
N ALA A 65 10.77 -3.55 22.30
CA ALA A 65 10.50 -2.12 22.44
C ALA A 65 11.48 -1.41 23.41
N GLU A 66 12.19 -2.14 24.27
CA GLU A 66 13.25 -1.58 25.12
C GLU A 66 14.55 -1.31 24.36
N VAL A 67 14.75 -1.94 23.19
CA VAL A 67 16.02 -1.86 22.44
C VAL A 67 15.88 -1.26 21.04
N CYS A 68 14.67 -1.26 20.45
CA CYS A 68 14.41 -0.68 19.14
C CYS A 68 12.95 -0.26 18.95
N ASP A 69 12.71 0.55 17.92
CA ASP A 69 11.37 0.90 17.49
C ASP A 69 10.69 -0.32 16.86
N CYS A 70 9.57 -0.74 17.46
CA CYS A 70 8.77 -1.88 17.01
C CYS A 70 7.33 -1.44 16.75
N SER A 71 6.76 -1.87 15.62
CA SER A 71 5.35 -1.67 15.31
C SER A 71 4.68 -2.95 14.84
N THR A 72 3.47 -3.18 15.35
CA THR A 72 2.56 -4.23 14.90
C THR A 72 1.25 -3.64 14.34
N SER A 73 1.24 -2.34 14.06
CA SER A 73 0.07 -1.64 13.50
C SER A 73 -0.35 -2.26 12.16
N THR A 74 -1.65 -2.22 11.85
CA THR A 74 -2.16 -2.74 10.58
C THR A 74 -1.50 -2.05 9.39
N MET A 75 -1.33 -0.73 9.44
CA MET A 75 -0.73 0.05 8.35
C MET A 75 0.73 -0.34 8.09
N ASP A 76 1.55 -0.43 9.13
CA ASP A 76 2.96 -0.79 8.96
C ASP A 76 3.08 -2.22 8.42
N ARG A 77 2.22 -3.13 8.87
CA ARG A 77 2.20 -4.50 8.38
C ARG A 77 1.75 -4.58 6.93
N LEU A 78 0.72 -3.84 6.52
CA LEU A 78 0.26 -3.78 5.13
C LEU A 78 1.39 -3.30 4.20
N ALA A 79 2.06 -2.22 4.58
CA ALA A 79 3.16 -1.64 3.78
C ALA A 79 4.36 -2.59 3.60
N HIS A 80 4.52 -3.57 4.50
CA HIS A 80 5.62 -4.55 4.48
C HIS A 80 5.19 -5.98 4.09
N THR A 81 3.92 -6.21 3.70
CA THR A 81 3.42 -7.55 3.35
C THR A 81 3.78 -7.97 1.92
N ARG A 82 3.83 -7.02 0.98
CA ARG A 82 4.08 -7.29 -0.45
C ARG A 82 5.02 -6.27 -1.06
N GLY A 83 5.67 -6.68 -2.15
CA GLY A 83 6.45 -5.79 -3.00
C GLY A 83 5.57 -4.94 -3.92
N LYS A 84 6.21 -4.31 -4.91
CA LYS A 84 5.54 -3.46 -5.91
C LYS A 84 5.51 -4.08 -7.31
N SER A 85 5.68 -5.39 -7.39
CA SER A 85 5.53 -6.15 -8.64
C SER A 85 4.06 -6.14 -9.10
N THR A 86 3.80 -6.29 -10.40
CA THR A 86 2.41 -6.38 -10.91
C THR A 86 1.59 -7.45 -10.19
N PRO A 87 2.08 -8.70 -9.98
CA PRO A 87 1.34 -9.69 -9.23
C PRO A 87 1.12 -9.36 -7.76
N ASP A 88 1.98 -8.53 -7.15
CA ASP A 88 1.78 -8.08 -5.78
C ASP A 88 0.67 -7.04 -5.71
N LEU A 89 0.70 -6.03 -6.58
CA LEU A 89 -0.30 -4.96 -6.62
C LEU A 89 -1.70 -5.48 -6.95
N LEU A 90 -1.80 -6.52 -7.79
CA LEU A 90 -3.09 -7.15 -8.12
C LEU A 90 -3.66 -8.04 -7.01
N ARG A 91 -2.89 -8.34 -5.96
CA ARG A 91 -3.31 -9.15 -4.81
C ARG A 91 -3.53 -8.33 -3.55
N ILE A 92 -3.38 -7.02 -3.66
CA ILE A 92 -3.77 -6.04 -2.65
C ILE A 92 -5.28 -5.87 -2.74
#